data_AF-A0A3C1GB60-F1
#
_entry.id   AF-A0A3C1GB60-F1
#
_cell.length_a   1.000
_cell.length_b   1.000
_cell.length_c   1.000
_cell.angle_alpha   90.00
_cell.angle_beta   90.00
_cell.angle_gamma   90.00
#
_symmetry.space_group_name_H-M   'P 1'
#
loop_
_entity.id
_entity.type
_entity.pdbx_description
1 polymer ?
#
loop_
_entity_poly.entity_id
_entity_poly.type
_entity_poly.pdbx_seq_one_letter_code
_entity_poly.pdbx_strand_id
1 'polypeptide(L)'
;MRAVYTQRFLDSYASSPPEIQRAADRRVALLLQDLRHPSLRAKKYDEARDLWQARATGSWRFYFQIEGDAYHLIDLTPYPK
;
A
#
# COMPACT_ATOMS: atom_id res chain seq x y z
N MET A 1 5.68 9.07 -10.83
CA MET A 1 4.41 8.69 -10.18
C MET A 1 4.31 9.38 -8.84
N ARG A 2 3.10 9.73 -8.41
CA ARG A 2 2.81 10.36 -7.11
C ARG A 2 1.94 9.45 -6.23
N ALA A 3 2.02 9.60 -4.91
CA ALA A 3 1.14 8.89 -3.98
C ALA A 3 -0.04 9.80 -3.57
N VAL A 4 -1.25 9.27 -3.69
CA VAL A 4 -2.49 9.92 -3.24
C VAL A 4 -3.05 9.07 -2.10
N TYR A 5 -3.20 9.68 -0.92
CA TYR A 5 -3.71 9.01 0.26
C TYR A 5 -5.22 9.23 0.36
N THR A 6 -5.99 8.14 0.32
CA THR A 6 -7.44 8.24 0.58
C THR A 6 -7.71 8.43 2.07
N GLN A 7 -8.88 8.98 2.41
CA GLN A 7 -9.29 9.15 3.81
C GLN A 7 -9.23 7.82 4.58
N ARG A 8 -9.73 6.75 3.97
CA ARG A 8 -9.69 5.39 4.55
C ARG A 8 -8.27 4.94 4.86
N PHE A 9 -7.33 5.16 3.94
CA PHE A 9 -5.93 4.83 4.20
C PHE A 9 -5.38 5.64 5.37
N LEU A 10 -5.67 6.94 5.44
CA LEU A 10 -5.21 7.80 6.53
C LEU A 10 -5.77 7.35 7.89
N ASP A 11 -7.05 6.96 7.94
CA ASP A 11 -7.69 6.46 9.16
C ASP A 11 -7.06 5.14 9.64
N SER A 12 -6.86 4.18 8.73
CA SER A 12 -6.16 2.91 9.03
C SER A 12 -4.70 3.14 9.41
N TYR A 13 -4.02 4.08 8.75
CA TYR A 13 -2.65 4.44 9.02
C TYR A 13 -2.50 5.06 10.42
N ALA A 14 -3.35 6.01 10.77
CA ALA A 14 -3.36 6.64 12.10
C ALA A 14 -3.67 5.63 13.21
N SER A 15 -4.52 4.65 12.93
CA SER A 15 -4.88 3.56 13.86
C SER A 15 -3.80 2.47 13.96
N SER A 16 -2.80 2.46 13.05
CA SER A 16 -1.75 1.46 13.02
C SER A 16 -0.62 1.78 14.02
N PRO A 17 0.10 0.78 14.55
CA PRO A 17 1.25 1.02 15.41
C PRO A 17 2.35 1.87 14.71
N PRO A 18 3.11 2.70 15.45
CA PRO A 18 4.14 3.58 14.86
C PRO A 18 5.20 2.85 14.03
N GLU A 19 5.52 1.60 14.37
CA GLU A 19 6.43 0.76 13.59
C GLU A 19 5.87 0.41 12.20
N ILE A 20 4.56 0.19 12.11
CA ILE A 20 3.85 -0.15 10.87
C ILE A 20 3.71 1.09 10.01
N GLN A 21 3.41 2.24 10.61
CA GLN A 21 3.41 3.54 9.95
C GLN A 21 4.73 3.80 9.22
N ARG A 22 5.85 3.75 9.95
CA ARG A 22 7.21 3.90 9.37
C ARG A 22 7.56 2.84 8.33
N ALA A 23 7.03 1.63 8.47
CA ALA A 23 7.23 0.58 7.47
C ALA A 23 6.43 0.89 6.21
N ALA A 24 5.17 1.31 6.34
CA ALA A 24 4.32 1.71 5.23
C ALA A 24 4.94 2.87 4.46
N ASP A 25 5.42 3.94 5.13
CA ASP A 25 6.10 5.06 4.49
C ASP A 25 7.27 4.60 3.59
N ARG A 26 8.14 3.74 4.14
CA ARG A 26 9.28 3.18 3.39
C ARG A 26 8.84 2.35 2.20
N ARG A 27 7.74 1.60 2.32
CA ARG A 27 7.22 0.78 1.22
C ARG A 27 6.50 1.60 0.17
N VAL A 28 5.81 2.67 0.55
CA VAL A 28 5.21 3.62 -0.39
C VAL A 28 6.30 4.36 -1.15
N ALA A 29 7.36 4.82 -0.48
CA ALA A 29 8.51 5.42 -1.14
C ALA A 29 9.18 4.47 -2.14
N LEU A 30 9.27 3.18 -1.80
CA LEU A 30 9.78 2.14 -2.70
C LEU A 30 8.84 1.88 -3.88
N LEU A 31 7.52 1.86 -3.64
CA LEU A 31 6.50 1.70 -4.68
C LEU A 31 6.58 2.81 -5.74
N LEU A 32 6.83 4.05 -5.32
CA LEU A 32 6.98 5.20 -6.22
C LEU A 32 8.21 5.08 -7.12
N GLN A 33 9.23 4.35 -6.69
CA GLN A 33 10.45 4.12 -7.45
C GLN A 33 10.34 2.88 -8.34
N ASP A 34 9.81 1.77 -7.79
CA ASP A 34 9.70 0.49 -8.48
C ASP A 34 8.52 -0.34 -7.96
N LEU A 35 7.45 -0.39 -8.77
CA LEU A 35 6.27 -1.24 -8.54
C LEU A 35 6.62 -2.73 -8.44
N ARG A 36 7.61 -3.18 -9.22
CA ARG A 36 7.97 -4.58 -9.37
C ARG A 36 9.03 -5.02 -8.37
N HIS A 37 9.38 -4.16 -7.42
CA HIS A 37 10.40 -4.48 -6.44
C HIS A 37 10.02 -5.74 -5.64
N PRO A 38 10.92 -6.74 -5.54
CA PRO A 38 10.59 -8.05 -4.96
C PRO A 38 10.15 -7.99 -3.49
N SER A 39 10.59 -6.97 -2.75
CA SER A 39 10.16 -6.73 -1.36
C SER A 39 8.69 -6.34 -1.22
N LEU A 40 8.10 -5.67 -2.22
CA LEU A 40 6.69 -5.29 -2.21
C LEU A 40 5.80 -6.50 -2.50
N ARG A 41 6.27 -7.42 -3.35
CA ARG A 41 5.46 -8.51 -3.93
C ARG A 41 4.10 -7.99 -4.40
N ALA A 42 4.12 -6.85 -5.09
CA ALA A 42 2.92 -6.20 -5.57
C ALA A 42 2.23 -7.12 -6.58
N LYS A 43 0.93 -7.31 -6.41
CA LYS A 43 0.10 -8.10 -7.33
C LYS A 43 -1.28 -7.48 -7.47
N LYS A 44 -1.90 -7.71 -8.62
CA LYS A 44 -3.32 -7.43 -8.80
C LYS A 44 -4.12 -8.37 -7.88
N TYR A 45 -4.90 -7.77 -6.99
CA TYR A 45 -5.70 -8.47 -5.99
C TYR A 45 -7.14 -8.66 -6.47
N ASP A 46 -7.71 -7.63 -7.08
CA ASP A 46 -9.03 -7.66 -7.71
C ASP A 46 -8.90 -7.02 -9.10
N GLU A 47 -9.00 -7.85 -10.14
CA GLU A 47 -8.86 -7.39 -11.52
C GLU A 47 -10.03 -6.53 -11.98
N ALA A 48 -11.25 -6.80 -11.48
CA ALA A 48 -12.45 -6.06 -11.85
C ALA A 48 -12.43 -4.62 -11.30
N ARG A 49 -11.72 -4.40 -10.19
CA ARG A 49 -11.59 -3.09 -9.53
C ARG A 49 -10.24 -2.41 -9.74
N ASP A 50 -9.38 -2.99 -10.58
CA ASP A 50 -7.96 -2.61 -10.72
C ASP A 50 -7.24 -2.43 -9.37
N LEU A 51 -7.59 -3.28 -8.39
CA LEU A 51 -7.06 -3.15 -7.04
C LEU A 51 -5.78 -3.97 -6.93
N TRP A 52 -4.72 -3.32 -6.48
CA TRP A 52 -3.42 -3.92 -6.23
C TRP A 52 -3.21 -4.10 -4.73
N GLN A 53 -2.43 -5.11 -4.37
CA GLN A 53 -1.99 -5.37 -3.01
C GLN A 53 -0.46 -5.43 -2.99
N ALA A 54 0.15 -4.81 -1.97
CA ALA A 54 1.58 -4.94 -1.68
C ALA A 54 1.84 -5.12 -0.18
N ARG A 55 3.06 -5.59 0.15
CA ARG A 55 3.50 -5.79 1.52
C ARG A 55 4.00 -4.49 2.14
N ALA A 56 3.40 -4.10 3.26
CA ALA A 56 4.00 -3.14 4.19
C ALA A 56 5.08 -3.85 5.04
N THR A 57 4.68 -4.95 5.69
CA THR A 57 5.54 -5.83 6.50
C THR A 57 5.16 -7.30 6.27
N GLY A 58 5.76 -8.23 7.03
CA GLY A 58 5.34 -9.65 7.00
C GLY A 58 3.85 -9.82 7.28
N SER A 59 3.34 -9.12 8.29
CA SER A 59 1.97 -9.23 8.80
C SER A 59 1.03 -8.11 8.33
N TRP A 60 1.47 -7.21 7.44
CA TRP A 60 0.65 -6.09 6.98
C TRP A 60 0.66 -5.97 5.47
N ARG A 61 -0.50 -5.60 4.91
CA ARG A 61 -0.70 -5.32 3.49
C ARG A 61 -1.30 -3.94 3.33
N PHE A 62 -0.89 -3.27 2.27
CA PHE A 62 -1.60 -2.08 1.82
C PHE A 62 -2.16 -2.32 0.42
N TYR A 63 -3.28 -1.68 0.16
CA TYR A 63 -3.98 -1.77 -1.11
C TYR A 63 -3.91 -0.43 -1.82
N PHE A 64 -3.78 -0.50 -3.14
CA PHE A 64 -3.70 0.70 -3.96
C PHE A 64 -4.26 0.47 -5.35
N GLN A 65 -4.63 1.55 -6.02
CA GLN A 65 -5.00 1.56 -7.43
C GLN A 65 -3.99 2.39 -8.20
N ILE A 66 -3.84 2.08 -9.49
CA ILE A 66 -2.95 2.82 -10.40
C ILE A 66 -3.84 3.64 -11.33
N GLU A 67 -3.88 4.95 -11.13
CA GLU A 67 -4.67 5.87 -11.96
C GLU A 67 -3.77 6.92 -12.60
N GLY A 68 -3.54 6.78 -13.91
CA GLY A 68 -2.65 7.68 -14.65
C GLY A 68 -1.23 7.68 -14.08
N ASP A 69 -0.81 8.83 -13.52
CA ASP A 69 0.51 9.00 -12.88
C ASP A 69 0.49 8.74 -11.35
N ALA A 70 -0.66 8.40 -10.78
CA ALA A 70 -0.83 8.32 -9.33
C ALA A 70 -1.08 6.90 -8.83
N TYR A 71 -0.50 6.60 -7.66
CA TYR A 71 -0.91 5.48 -6.82
C TYR A 71 -1.91 5.97 -5.78
N HIS A 72 -3.14 5.52 -5.88
CA HIS A 72 -4.20 5.81 -4.91
C HIS A 72 -4.15 4.77 -3.81
N LEU A 73 -3.62 5.14 -2.64
CA LEU A 73 -3.52 4.26 -1.49
C LEU A 73 -4.89 4.17 -0.80
N ILE A 74 -5.46 2.97 -0.78
CA ILE A 74 -6.85 2.71 -0.40
C ILE A 74 -6.97 2.30 1.07
N ASP A 75 -6.13 1.36 1.51
CA ASP A 75 -6.22 0.84 2.88
C ASP A 75 -4.88 0.24 3.33
N LEU A 76 -4.67 0.20 4.65
CA LEU A 76 -3.54 -0.44 5.32
C LEU A 76 -4.09 -1.40 6.36
N THR A 77 -4.06 -2.69 6.07
CA THR A 77 -4.73 -3.70 6.88
C THR A 77 -3.73 -4.70 7.47
N PRO A 78 -3.91 -5.13 8.73
CA PRO A 78 -3.23 -6.30 9.24
C PRO A 78 -3.69 -7.53 8.44
N TYR A 79 -2.74 -8.35 8.02
CA TYR A 79 -3.00 -9.66 7.45
C TYR A 79 -2.97 -10.66 8.61
N PRO A 80 -4.13 -11.25 9.00
CA PRO A 80 -4.15 -12.22 10.08
C PRO A 80 -3.24 -13.40 9.72
N LYS A 81 -2.44 -13.84 10.69
CA LYS A 81 -1.53 -14.97 10.56
C LYS A 81 -2.25 -16.26 10.92
#